data_AF-A0A957QR70-F1
#
_entry.id   AF-A0A957QR70-F1
#
_cell.length_a   1.000
_cell.length_b   1.000
_cell.length_c   1.000
_cell.angle_alpha   90.00
_cell.angle_beta   90.00
_cell.angle_gamma   90.00
#
_symmetry.space_group_name_H-M   'P 1'
#
loop_
_entity.id
_entity.type
_entity.pdbx_description
1 polymer ?
#
loop_
_entity_poly.entity_id
_entity_poly.type
_entity_poly.pdbx_seq_one_letter_code
_entity_poly.pdbx_strand_id
1 'polypeptide(L)'
;MTQINLFEQARTGGDLVGLAESLTELRSIGGRYWAGPCPFCGGRDRFQIKRTDDGDLWICRQCGDGKYQDITAFVARQEGLTMGQAARALVGDAVIPAGNGTRLARPPAPVLSPPASDWQAAAWLEIMTAANSLQAGYAHMDSGEDWAPIRAARWLYDRGILSPDATRHMLGYSPNQQAAYPAGITIPHVIYEANRPVLWGVKVRTNSNKSGQKYRSYKGSTAGALFNSRAAANVPVAFVVEGEFDAILLQGAIDAAGVDAAAVTLGSAGASVNPASWTHKLGHLWQLV
;
A
#
# COMPACT_ATOMS: atom_id res chain seq x y z
N MET A 1 4.18 53.81 2.99
CA MET A 1 3.78 52.46 3.41
C MET A 1 3.11 51.81 2.22
N THR A 2 3.80 50.90 1.53
CA THR A 2 3.26 50.20 0.35
C THR A 2 2.15 49.27 0.82
N GLN A 3 0.91 49.48 0.37
CA GLN A 3 -0.17 48.53 0.62
C GLN A 3 0.20 47.21 -0.06
N ILE A 4 0.52 46.19 0.73
CA ILE A 4 0.72 44.83 0.20
C ILE A 4 -0.65 44.33 -0.26
N ASN A 5 -0.73 43.83 -1.49
CA ASN A 5 -1.97 43.29 -2.05
C ASN A 5 -2.47 42.12 -1.19
N LEU A 6 -3.77 42.04 -0.92
CA LEU A 6 -4.42 40.94 -0.17
C LEU A 6 -3.95 39.55 -0.61
N PHE A 7 -3.82 39.31 -1.92
CA PHE A 7 -3.35 38.04 -2.47
C PHE A 7 -1.87 37.79 -2.19
N GLU A 8 -1.05 38.83 -2.16
CA GLU A 8 0.37 38.74 -1.86
C GLU A 8 0.61 38.49 -0.36
N GLN A 9 -0.21 39.10 0.52
CA GLN A 9 -0.22 38.81 1.95
C GLN A 9 -0.63 37.35 2.22
N ALA A 10 -1.72 36.88 1.59
CA ALA A 10 -2.19 35.50 1.72
C ALA A 10 -1.13 34.48 1.23
N ARG A 11 -0.43 34.80 0.13
CA ARG A 11 0.59 33.93 -0.46
C ARG A 11 1.84 33.82 0.39
N THR A 12 2.31 34.91 0.99
CA THR A 12 3.58 34.96 1.73
C THR A 12 3.44 34.56 3.21
N GLY A 13 2.27 34.76 3.82
CA GLY A 13 2.02 34.43 5.23
C GLY A 13 1.55 33.00 5.50
N GLY A 14 1.22 32.23 4.47
CA GLY A 14 0.58 30.92 4.60
C GLY A 14 1.54 29.73 4.56
N ASP A 15 1.32 28.74 5.44
CA ASP A 15 2.04 27.46 5.44
C ASP A 15 1.28 26.38 4.65
N LEU A 16 1.60 26.25 3.36
CA LEU A 16 0.95 25.27 2.48
C LEU A 16 1.34 23.84 2.82
N VAL A 17 2.57 23.61 3.31
CA VAL A 17 3.00 22.27 3.73
C VAL A 17 2.19 21.82 4.93
N GLY A 18 2.09 22.64 5.98
CA GLY A 18 1.30 22.32 7.16
C GLY A 18 -0.19 22.09 6.84
N LEU A 19 -0.78 22.91 5.97
CA LEU A 19 -2.15 22.69 5.51
C LEU A 19 -2.30 21.35 4.77
N ALA A 20 -1.40 21.04 3.85
CA ALA A 20 -1.48 19.82 3.07
C ALA A 20 -1.20 18.56 3.89
N GLU A 21 -0.30 18.61 4.88
CA GLU A 21 0.01 17.51 5.81
C GLU A 21 -1.21 17.12 6.66
N SER A 22 -2.15 18.04 6.90
CA SER A 22 -3.42 17.71 7.56
C SER A 22 -4.37 16.86 6.70
N LEU A 23 -4.13 16.77 5.38
CA LEU A 23 -5.01 16.11 4.42
C LEU A 23 -4.37 14.89 3.74
N THR A 24 -3.05 14.84 3.65
CA THR A 24 -2.31 13.77 2.98
C THR A 24 -0.92 13.60 3.56
N GLU A 25 -0.39 12.38 3.47
CA GLU A 25 1.01 12.11 3.78
C GLU A 25 1.92 12.76 2.74
N LEU A 26 2.86 13.59 3.21
CA LEU A 26 3.90 14.17 2.39
C LEU A 26 5.26 13.69 2.88
N ARG A 27 6.15 13.42 1.92
CA ARG A 27 7.56 13.18 2.21
C ARG A 27 8.40 14.28 1.58
N SER A 28 9.46 14.70 2.27
CA SER A 28 10.50 15.51 1.64
C SER A 28 11.17 14.69 0.54
N ILE A 29 11.30 15.26 -0.66
CA ILE A 29 12.01 14.65 -1.79
C ILE A 29 13.32 15.39 -2.11
N GLY A 30 13.82 16.16 -1.13
CA GLY A 30 15.07 16.91 -1.23
C GLY A 30 14.88 18.38 -1.61
N GLY A 31 15.81 19.21 -1.15
CA GLY A 31 15.76 20.66 -1.33
C GLY A 31 14.52 21.27 -0.66
N ARG A 32 13.81 22.12 -1.40
CA ARG A 32 12.56 22.78 -0.97
C ARG A 32 11.30 22.07 -1.50
N TYR A 33 11.36 20.75 -1.72
CA TYR A 33 10.28 19.99 -2.32
C TYR A 33 9.71 18.89 -1.41
N TRP A 34 8.39 18.78 -1.43
CA TRP A 34 7.61 17.72 -0.81
C TRP A 34 6.77 17.02 -1.88
N ALA A 35 6.52 15.72 -1.73
CA ALA A 35 5.65 14.98 -2.63
C ALA A 35 4.83 13.92 -1.90
N GLY A 36 3.64 13.62 -2.43
CA GLY A 36 2.78 12.57 -1.91
C GLY A 36 1.52 12.35 -2.76
N PRO A 37 0.54 11.59 -2.24
CA PRO A 37 -0.79 11.50 -2.80
C PRO A 37 -1.43 12.89 -2.91
N CYS A 38 -2.24 13.13 -3.95
CA CYS A 38 -2.97 14.39 -4.05
C CYS A 38 -4.19 14.38 -3.12
N PRO A 39 -4.40 15.41 -2.27
CA PRO A 39 -5.57 15.46 -1.41
C PRO A 39 -6.89 15.59 -2.22
N PHE A 40 -6.82 16.08 -3.46
CA PHE A 40 -7.98 16.30 -4.31
C PHE A 40 -8.30 15.15 -5.27
N CYS A 41 -7.30 14.37 -5.73
CA CYS A 41 -7.50 13.31 -6.74
C CYS A 41 -6.78 11.98 -6.43
N GLY A 42 -6.17 11.85 -5.24
CA GLY A 42 -5.41 10.67 -4.84
C GLY A 42 -4.10 10.48 -5.60
N GLY A 43 -3.70 9.21 -5.79
CA GLY A 43 -2.41 8.84 -6.39
C GLY A 43 -1.34 8.50 -5.34
N ARG A 44 -0.08 8.42 -5.77
CA ARG A 44 1.06 8.06 -4.89
C ARG A 44 2.04 9.21 -4.64
N ASP A 45 2.40 9.96 -5.68
CA ASP A 45 3.48 10.96 -5.63
C ASP A 45 3.23 12.16 -6.57
N ARG A 46 1.98 12.34 -7.02
CA ARG A 46 1.63 13.29 -8.09
C ARG A 46 1.42 14.71 -7.60
N PHE A 47 1.18 14.88 -6.30
CA PHE A 47 1.07 16.17 -5.66
C PHE A 47 2.44 16.54 -5.12
N GLN A 48 2.93 17.71 -5.53
CA GLN A 48 4.22 18.23 -5.12
C GLN A 48 4.04 19.64 -4.60
N ILE A 49 4.73 19.96 -3.52
CA ILE A 49 4.86 21.33 -3.00
C ILE A 49 6.30 21.75 -3.17
N LYS A 50 6.50 22.96 -3.66
CA LYS A 50 7.76 23.68 -3.71
C LYS A 50 7.67 24.86 -2.76
N ARG A 51 8.49 24.88 -1.71
CA ARG A 51 8.65 26.10 -0.90
C ARG A 51 9.45 27.14 -1.66
N THR A 52 8.98 28.38 -1.62
CA THR A 52 9.67 29.52 -2.22
C THR A 52 9.68 30.69 -1.25
N ASP A 53 10.63 31.61 -1.42
CA ASP A 53 10.73 32.79 -0.55
C ASP A 53 9.55 33.76 -0.76
N ASP A 54 8.86 33.64 -1.91
CA ASP A 54 7.68 34.42 -2.27
C ASP A 54 6.37 33.69 -1.93
N GLY A 55 6.42 32.57 -1.20
CA GLY A 55 5.26 31.76 -0.84
C GLY A 55 5.20 30.42 -1.58
N ASP A 56 4.62 29.44 -0.91
CA ASP A 56 4.65 28.06 -1.36
C ASP A 56 3.77 27.82 -2.59
N LEU A 57 4.26 26.97 -3.49
CA LEU A 57 3.56 26.56 -4.70
C LEU A 57 3.29 25.07 -4.67
N TRP A 58 2.10 24.64 -5.11
CA TRP A 58 1.77 23.24 -5.32
C TRP A 58 1.44 22.95 -6.77
N ILE A 59 1.57 21.70 -7.14
CA ILE A 59 1.11 21.17 -8.43
C ILE A 59 0.55 19.75 -8.22
N CYS A 60 -0.49 19.41 -8.96
CA CYS A 60 -0.86 18.03 -9.19
C CYS A 60 -0.73 17.71 -10.67
N ARG A 61 0.10 16.71 -11.00
CA ARG A 61 0.34 16.25 -12.38
C ARG A 61 -0.90 15.68 -13.09
N GLN A 62 -2.02 15.48 -12.38
CA GLN A 62 -3.27 14.97 -12.96
C GLN A 62 -4.43 15.96 -12.89
N CYS A 63 -4.73 16.55 -11.72
CA CYS A 63 -5.91 17.39 -11.55
C CYS A 63 -5.62 18.88 -11.42
N GLY A 64 -4.35 19.28 -11.52
CA GLY A 64 -3.89 20.67 -11.42
C GLY A 64 -3.52 21.31 -12.77
N ASP A 65 -3.98 20.72 -13.88
CA ASP A 65 -3.76 21.18 -15.26
C ASP A 65 -2.28 21.43 -15.62
N GLY A 66 -1.36 20.73 -14.93
CA GLY A 66 0.07 20.86 -15.14
C GLY A 66 0.68 22.20 -14.72
N LYS A 67 -0.05 23.04 -13.96
CA LYS A 67 0.42 24.37 -13.52
C LYS A 67 0.69 24.40 -12.02
N TYR A 68 1.72 25.16 -11.63
CA TYR A 68 1.92 25.53 -10.24
C TYR A 68 0.85 26.52 -9.81
N GLN A 69 0.32 26.32 -8.62
CA GLN A 69 -0.73 27.10 -7.98
C GLN A 69 -0.29 27.45 -6.57
N ASP A 70 -0.83 28.53 -6.00
CA ASP A 70 -0.47 28.99 -4.66
C ASP A 70 -1.40 28.43 -3.57
N ILE A 71 -1.11 28.79 -2.32
CA ILE A 71 -1.92 28.43 -1.16
C ILE A 71 -3.36 28.96 -1.24
N THR A 72 -3.58 30.11 -1.90
CA THR A 72 -4.93 30.66 -2.10
C THR A 72 -5.76 29.71 -2.97
N ALA A 73 -5.18 29.23 -4.07
CA ALA A 73 -5.82 28.25 -4.95
C ALA A 73 -6.01 26.89 -4.25
N PHE A 74 -5.10 26.51 -3.35
CA PHE A 74 -5.26 25.31 -2.53
C PHE A 74 -6.49 25.40 -1.63
N VAL A 75 -6.61 26.48 -0.82
CA VAL A 75 -7.73 26.71 0.09
C VAL A 75 -9.04 26.88 -0.68
N ALA A 76 -9.02 27.65 -1.77
CA ALA A 76 -10.18 27.82 -2.65
C ALA A 76 -10.71 26.46 -3.13
N ARG A 77 -9.82 25.57 -3.55
CA ARG A 77 -10.18 24.24 -4.02
C ARG A 77 -10.64 23.32 -2.89
N GLN A 78 -10.00 23.38 -1.73
CA GLN A 78 -10.34 22.55 -0.57
C GLN A 78 -11.75 22.87 -0.03
N GLU A 79 -12.05 24.16 0.11
CA GLU A 79 -13.25 24.66 0.78
C GLU A 79 -14.36 25.06 -0.21
N GLY A 80 -14.12 24.93 -1.52
CA GLY A 80 -15.09 25.33 -2.56
C GLY A 80 -15.33 26.83 -2.62
N LEU A 81 -14.32 27.63 -2.29
CA LEU A 81 -14.39 29.09 -2.21
C LEU A 81 -13.93 29.74 -3.52
N THR A 82 -14.36 30.98 -3.74
CA THR A 82 -13.71 31.86 -4.72
C THR A 82 -12.30 32.24 -4.24
N MET A 83 -11.40 32.60 -5.17
CA MET A 83 -10.04 33.02 -4.83
C MET A 83 -10.01 34.20 -3.83
N GLY A 84 -10.92 35.17 -3.97
CA GLY A 84 -11.01 36.30 -3.05
C GLY A 84 -11.47 35.91 -1.63
N GLN A 85 -12.39 34.94 -1.51
CA GLN A 85 -12.80 34.40 -0.21
C GLN A 85 -11.66 33.62 0.45
N ALA A 86 -10.95 32.79 -0.32
CA ALA A 86 -9.79 32.05 0.18
C ALA A 86 -8.66 32.98 0.64
N ALA A 87 -8.37 34.05 -0.11
CA ALA A 87 -7.35 35.03 0.27
C ALA A 87 -7.70 35.72 1.59
N ARG A 88 -8.96 36.19 1.76
CA ARG A 88 -9.41 36.79 3.04
C ARG A 88 -9.37 35.81 4.21
N ALA A 89 -9.69 34.54 3.97
CA ALA A 89 -9.59 33.50 5.00
C ALA A 89 -8.14 33.31 5.47
N LEU A 90 -7.18 33.37 4.54
CA LEU A 90 -5.75 33.20 4.83
C LEU A 90 -5.12 34.37 5.59
N VAL A 91 -5.56 35.60 5.38
CA VAL A 91 -5.10 36.78 6.17
C VAL A 91 -5.87 37.00 7.48
N GLY A 92 -6.85 36.14 7.80
CA GLY A 92 -7.63 36.26 9.05
C GLY A 92 -8.73 37.32 9.04
N ASP A 93 -9.06 37.89 7.87
CA ASP A 93 -10.03 38.98 7.69
C ASP A 93 -11.48 38.50 7.48
N ALA A 94 -11.72 37.18 7.49
CA ALA A 94 -13.05 36.62 7.24
C ALA A 94 -13.48 35.61 8.30
N VAL A 95 -14.68 35.84 8.84
CA VAL A 95 -15.53 34.75 9.32
C VAL A 95 -15.89 33.94 8.08
N ILE A 96 -15.32 32.74 7.93
CA ILE A 96 -15.71 31.79 6.90
C ILE A 96 -17.21 31.54 7.15
N PRO A 97 -18.11 31.96 6.24
CA PRO A 97 -19.50 31.54 6.37
C PRO A 97 -19.49 30.03 6.43
N ALA A 98 -20.27 29.40 7.31
CA ALA A 98 -20.58 27.98 7.20
C ALA A 98 -21.37 27.77 5.90
N GLY A 99 -20.68 27.91 4.78
CA GLY A 99 -21.23 27.77 3.45
C GLY A 99 -21.42 26.30 3.22
N ASN A 100 -22.52 25.97 2.54
CA ASN A 100 -22.82 24.66 1.98
C ASN A 100 -21.80 24.19 0.92
N GLY A 101 -20.55 24.67 0.96
CA GLY A 101 -19.44 24.15 0.19
C GLY A 101 -19.25 22.71 0.60
N THR A 102 -19.66 21.80 -0.28
CA THR A 102 -19.28 20.39 -0.19
C THR A 102 -17.77 20.35 -0.15
N ARG A 103 -17.19 20.21 1.05
CA ARG A 103 -15.80 19.75 1.25
C ARG A 103 -15.60 18.67 0.21
N LEU A 104 -14.75 18.90 -0.79
CA LEU A 104 -14.60 17.95 -1.89
C LEU A 104 -14.24 16.62 -1.24
N ALA A 105 -15.20 15.70 -1.23
CA ALA A 105 -14.98 14.39 -0.64
C ALA A 105 -13.76 13.83 -1.36
N ARG A 106 -12.75 13.43 -0.58
CA ARG A 106 -11.58 12.73 -1.11
C ARG A 106 -12.13 11.70 -2.10
N PRO A 107 -11.80 11.76 -3.40
CA PRO A 107 -12.34 10.80 -4.34
C PRO A 107 -12.03 9.41 -3.81
N PRO A 108 -13.02 8.50 -3.80
CA PRO A 108 -12.84 7.18 -3.24
C PRO A 108 -11.57 6.57 -3.82
N ALA A 109 -10.75 5.98 -2.96
CA ALA A 109 -9.54 5.32 -3.40
C ALA A 109 -9.91 4.35 -4.54
N PRO A 110 -9.17 4.34 -5.66
CA PRO A 110 -9.52 3.49 -6.79
C PRO A 110 -9.64 2.05 -6.30
N VAL A 111 -10.72 1.39 -6.69
CA VAL A 111 -10.93 -0.03 -6.41
C VAL A 111 -9.80 -0.79 -7.08
N LEU A 112 -9.04 -1.56 -6.30
CA LEU A 112 -7.99 -2.39 -6.83
C LEU A 112 -8.63 -3.53 -7.64
N SER A 113 -7.97 -3.94 -8.71
CA SER A 113 -8.39 -5.07 -9.55
C SER A 113 -7.26 -6.11 -9.64
N PRO A 114 -7.59 -7.39 -9.83
CA PRO A 114 -6.58 -8.39 -10.09
C PRO A 114 -5.84 -8.10 -11.41
N PRO A 115 -4.61 -8.59 -11.58
CA PRO A 115 -3.90 -8.53 -12.86
C PRO A 115 -4.68 -9.23 -13.99
N ALA A 116 -4.30 -8.96 -15.24
CA ALA A 116 -4.91 -9.58 -16.41
C ALA A 116 -4.79 -11.12 -16.41
N SER A 117 -5.73 -11.80 -17.08
CA SER A 117 -5.85 -13.27 -17.02
C SER A 117 -4.65 -14.01 -17.60
N ASP A 118 -4.01 -13.45 -18.63
CA ASP A 118 -2.79 -13.98 -19.25
C ASP A 118 -1.60 -13.91 -18.27
N TRP A 119 -1.48 -12.80 -17.54
CA TRP A 119 -0.51 -12.67 -16.45
C TRP A 119 -0.78 -13.71 -15.36
N GLN A 120 -2.03 -13.87 -14.94
CA GLN A 120 -2.40 -14.84 -13.91
C GLN A 120 -2.05 -16.26 -14.34
N ALA A 121 -2.35 -16.65 -15.58
CA ALA A 121 -2.03 -17.99 -16.09
C ALA A 121 -0.52 -18.27 -16.07
N ALA A 122 0.30 -17.33 -16.54
CA ALA A 122 1.75 -17.46 -16.52
C ALA A 122 2.31 -17.53 -15.08
N ALA A 123 1.83 -16.64 -14.19
CA ALA A 123 2.27 -16.59 -12.81
C ALA A 123 1.86 -17.85 -12.01
N TRP A 124 0.67 -18.42 -12.29
CA TRP A 124 0.24 -19.67 -11.67
C TRP A 124 1.16 -20.84 -11.99
N LEU A 125 1.62 -20.97 -13.24
CA LEU A 125 2.56 -22.03 -13.62
C LEU A 125 3.88 -21.93 -12.84
N GLU A 126 4.42 -20.73 -12.72
CA GLU A 126 5.64 -20.46 -11.94
C GLU A 126 5.44 -20.77 -10.46
N ILE A 127 4.31 -20.35 -9.86
CA ILE A 127 4.03 -20.58 -8.44
C ILE A 127 3.83 -22.06 -8.12
N MET A 128 3.12 -22.81 -8.96
CA MET A 128 2.94 -24.26 -8.74
C MET A 128 4.28 -24.99 -8.81
N THR A 129 5.15 -24.60 -9.75
CA THR A 129 6.51 -25.14 -9.86
C THR A 129 7.34 -24.80 -8.63
N ALA A 130 7.30 -23.55 -8.17
CA ALA A 130 8.01 -23.09 -6.99
C ALA A 130 7.52 -23.77 -5.70
N ALA A 131 6.21 -23.96 -5.55
CA ALA A 131 5.60 -24.63 -4.41
C ALA A 131 6.04 -26.09 -4.32
N ASN A 132 6.00 -26.82 -5.45
CA ASN A 132 6.52 -28.19 -5.52
C ASN A 132 8.01 -28.25 -5.18
N SER A 133 8.80 -27.28 -5.66
CA SER A 133 10.22 -27.18 -5.35
C SER A 133 10.48 -27.01 -3.85
N LEU A 134 9.74 -26.12 -3.17
CA LEU A 134 9.87 -25.93 -1.73
C LEU A 134 9.39 -27.14 -0.93
N GLN A 135 8.31 -27.79 -1.36
CA GLN A 135 7.82 -29.01 -0.72
C GLN A 135 8.86 -30.14 -0.78
N ALA A 136 9.54 -30.30 -1.93
CA ALA A 136 10.68 -31.21 -2.03
C ALA A 136 11.81 -30.78 -1.09
N GLY A 137 12.07 -29.48 -0.94
CA GLY A 137 12.98 -28.94 0.07
C GLY A 137 12.64 -29.40 1.50
N TYR A 138 11.37 -29.32 1.91
CA TYR A 138 10.92 -29.83 3.21
C TYR A 138 11.10 -31.34 3.36
N ALA A 139 10.75 -32.12 2.33
CA ALA A 139 10.82 -33.58 2.37
C ALA A 139 12.25 -34.12 2.48
N HIS A 140 13.24 -33.35 2.00
CA HIS A 140 14.66 -33.74 1.98
C HIS A 140 15.51 -33.00 3.03
N MET A 141 14.92 -32.32 4.01
CA MET A 141 15.70 -31.50 4.97
C MET A 141 16.77 -32.28 5.75
N ASP A 142 16.53 -33.57 6.01
CA ASP A 142 17.42 -34.43 6.79
C ASP A 142 18.29 -35.35 5.90
N SER A 143 18.30 -35.15 4.57
CA SER A 143 19.05 -36.01 3.64
C SER A 143 20.57 -35.79 3.69
N GLY A 144 21.03 -34.67 4.24
CA GLY A 144 22.42 -34.22 4.18
C GLY A 144 22.82 -33.57 2.85
N GLU A 145 21.90 -33.46 1.88
CA GLU A 145 22.14 -32.78 0.61
C GLU A 145 22.10 -31.25 0.75
N ASP A 146 22.95 -30.54 0.01
CA ASP A 146 22.97 -29.07 -0.02
C ASP A 146 22.33 -28.51 -1.31
N TRP A 147 21.00 -28.49 -1.32
CA TRP A 147 20.20 -27.98 -2.45
C TRP A 147 19.38 -26.75 -2.03
N ALA A 148 19.19 -25.80 -2.94
CA ALA A 148 18.66 -24.48 -2.60
C ALA A 148 17.24 -24.48 -1.99
N PRO A 149 16.29 -25.31 -2.45
CA PRO A 149 15.01 -25.51 -1.78
C PRO A 149 15.12 -26.10 -0.37
N ILE A 150 16.08 -27.00 -0.11
CA ILE A 150 16.33 -27.51 1.26
C ILE A 150 16.76 -26.35 2.17
N ARG A 151 17.68 -25.50 1.71
CA ARG A 151 18.10 -24.29 2.46
C ARG A 151 16.94 -23.33 2.70
N ALA A 152 16.07 -23.14 1.70
CA ALA A 152 14.88 -22.30 1.83
C ALA A 152 13.87 -22.87 2.84
N ALA A 153 13.62 -24.19 2.78
CA ALA A 153 12.76 -24.90 3.72
C ALA A 153 13.31 -24.83 5.16
N ARG A 154 14.61 -25.08 5.35
CA ARG A 154 15.28 -24.93 6.66
C ARG A 154 15.13 -23.51 7.20
N TRP A 155 15.35 -22.49 6.37
CA TRP A 155 15.22 -21.09 6.77
C TRP A 155 13.81 -20.73 7.27
N LEU A 156 12.77 -21.29 6.65
CA LEU A 156 11.37 -21.15 7.05
C LEU A 156 11.08 -21.95 8.32
N TYR A 157 11.53 -23.19 8.38
CA TYR A 157 11.38 -24.06 9.54
C TYR A 157 11.97 -23.44 10.80
N ASP A 158 13.18 -22.88 10.71
CA ASP A 158 13.87 -22.26 11.84
C ASP A 158 13.13 -21.02 12.38
N ARG A 159 12.14 -20.53 11.64
CA ARG A 159 11.22 -19.45 12.03
C ARG A 159 9.85 -19.93 12.49
N GLY A 160 9.64 -21.24 12.54
CA GLY A 160 8.37 -21.85 12.92
C GLY A 160 7.35 -21.97 11.80
N ILE A 161 7.73 -21.70 10.53
CA ILE A 161 6.85 -21.97 9.39
C ILE A 161 7.09 -23.41 8.96
N LEU A 162 6.13 -24.30 9.25
CA LEU A 162 6.26 -25.72 8.96
C LEU A 162 5.76 -26.05 7.55
N SER A 163 6.00 -27.28 7.08
CA SER A 163 5.53 -27.72 5.76
C SER A 163 4.02 -27.54 5.57
N PRO A 164 3.14 -27.87 6.54
CA PRO A 164 1.70 -27.62 6.39
C PRO A 164 1.34 -26.13 6.20
N ASP A 165 2.02 -25.23 6.91
CA ASP A 165 1.82 -23.78 6.78
C ASP A 165 2.27 -23.30 5.40
N ALA A 166 3.46 -23.75 4.97
CA ALA A 166 3.99 -23.43 3.65
C ALA A 166 3.05 -23.92 2.53
N THR A 167 2.51 -25.15 2.63
CA THR A 167 1.55 -25.70 1.68
C THR A 167 0.24 -24.92 1.67
N ARG A 168 -0.32 -24.60 2.85
CA ARG A 168 -1.57 -23.86 2.98
C ARG A 168 -1.50 -22.48 2.29
N HIS A 169 -0.36 -21.82 2.41
CA HIS A 169 -0.14 -20.48 1.84
C HIS A 169 0.55 -20.52 0.46
N MET A 170 0.73 -21.69 -0.13
CA MET A 170 1.40 -21.90 -1.42
C MET A 170 2.79 -21.25 -1.48
N LEU A 171 3.52 -21.24 -0.36
CA LEU A 171 4.90 -20.80 -0.37
C LEU A 171 5.72 -21.69 -1.31
N GLY A 172 6.68 -21.09 -1.98
CA GLY A 172 7.52 -21.79 -2.95
C GLY A 172 8.96 -21.32 -2.92
N TYR A 173 9.82 -22.01 -3.66
CA TYR A 173 11.17 -21.58 -3.95
C TYR A 173 11.34 -21.50 -5.46
N SER A 174 11.71 -20.32 -5.97
CA SER A 174 12.03 -20.13 -7.38
C SER A 174 13.52 -19.88 -7.55
N PRO A 175 14.23 -20.62 -8.42
CA PRO A 175 15.60 -20.31 -8.82
C PRO A 175 15.66 -19.27 -9.94
N ASN A 176 14.52 -18.80 -10.47
CA ASN A 176 14.45 -17.94 -11.64
C ASN A 176 15.13 -16.58 -11.36
N GLN A 177 16.10 -16.17 -12.18
CA GLN A 177 16.81 -14.90 -11.99
C GLN A 177 16.34 -13.80 -12.94
N GLN A 178 15.28 -14.04 -13.71
CA GLN A 178 14.73 -13.04 -14.62
C GLN A 178 14.22 -11.82 -13.84
N ALA A 179 14.34 -10.64 -14.42
CA ALA A 179 13.92 -9.40 -13.76
C ALA A 179 12.43 -9.40 -13.38
N ALA A 180 11.59 -10.05 -14.20
CA ALA A 180 10.16 -10.20 -13.97
C ALA A 180 9.81 -11.26 -12.90
N TYR A 181 10.70 -12.23 -12.69
CA TYR A 181 10.51 -13.41 -11.83
C TYR A 181 11.78 -13.61 -10.98
N PRO A 182 11.95 -12.85 -9.88
CA PRO A 182 13.15 -12.91 -9.06
C PRO A 182 13.27 -14.22 -8.27
N ALA A 183 14.52 -14.62 -8.00
CA ALA A 183 14.83 -15.84 -7.27
C ALA A 183 14.63 -15.66 -5.76
N GLY A 184 14.13 -16.70 -5.09
CA GLY A 184 13.95 -16.71 -3.65
C GLY A 184 12.68 -17.44 -3.23
N ILE A 185 12.25 -17.19 -1.99
CA ILE A 185 11.02 -17.77 -1.45
C ILE A 185 9.83 -16.97 -2.00
N THR A 186 8.98 -17.61 -2.80
CA THR A 186 7.78 -17.00 -3.38
C THR A 186 6.63 -17.03 -2.38
N ILE A 187 5.89 -15.92 -2.29
CA ILE A 187 4.80 -15.68 -1.36
C ILE A 187 3.60 -15.18 -2.19
N PRO A 188 2.71 -16.08 -2.63
CA PRO A 188 1.56 -15.71 -3.44
C PRO A 188 0.47 -14.99 -2.63
N HIS A 189 -0.09 -13.92 -3.20
CA HIS A 189 -1.28 -13.25 -2.69
C HIS A 189 -2.49 -13.77 -3.48
N VAL A 190 -3.09 -14.86 -2.98
CA VAL A 190 -4.27 -15.48 -3.58
C VAL A 190 -5.52 -14.98 -2.84
N ILE A 191 -6.49 -14.50 -3.61
CA ILE A 191 -7.76 -13.99 -3.10
C ILE A 191 -8.90 -14.78 -3.72
N TYR A 192 -9.86 -15.21 -2.92
CA TYR A 192 -10.99 -15.99 -3.43
C TYR A 192 -12.15 -15.07 -3.84
N GLU A 193 -12.41 -15.00 -5.13
CA GLU A 193 -13.50 -14.24 -5.73
C GLU A 193 -14.56 -15.21 -6.26
N ALA A 194 -15.80 -15.11 -5.77
CA ALA A 194 -16.86 -16.08 -6.05
C ALA A 194 -16.38 -17.55 -5.93
N ASN A 195 -15.66 -17.85 -4.84
CA ASN A 195 -15.04 -19.14 -4.54
C ASN A 195 -13.96 -19.63 -5.53
N ARG A 196 -13.48 -18.79 -6.45
CA ARG A 196 -12.34 -19.10 -7.32
C ARG A 196 -11.07 -18.42 -6.83
N PRO A 197 -9.91 -19.12 -6.78
CA PRO A 197 -8.65 -18.50 -6.44
C PRO A 197 -8.19 -17.58 -7.56
N VAL A 198 -7.96 -16.31 -7.23
CA VAL A 198 -7.43 -15.28 -8.13
C VAL A 198 -6.07 -14.88 -7.60
N LEU A 199 -5.04 -14.94 -8.46
CA LEU A 199 -3.69 -14.56 -8.07
C LEU A 199 -3.51 -13.05 -8.30
N TRP A 200 -3.43 -12.31 -7.21
CA TRP A 200 -3.31 -10.85 -7.26
C TRP A 200 -1.86 -10.38 -7.36
N GLY A 201 -0.94 -11.16 -6.85
CA GLY A 201 0.46 -10.82 -6.86
C GLY A 201 1.33 -11.92 -6.29
N VAL A 202 2.62 -11.83 -6.55
CA VAL A 202 3.63 -12.70 -5.96
C VAL A 202 4.72 -11.83 -5.40
N LYS A 203 4.94 -11.92 -4.08
CA LYS A 203 6.16 -11.39 -3.46
C LYS A 203 7.22 -12.46 -3.41
N VAL A 204 8.47 -12.02 -3.36
CA VAL A 204 9.63 -12.89 -3.26
C VAL A 204 10.55 -12.36 -2.19
N ARG A 205 10.80 -13.18 -1.17
CA ARG A 205 11.86 -12.96 -0.20
C ARG A 205 13.18 -13.39 -0.84
N THR A 206 14.06 -12.44 -1.10
CA THR A 206 15.37 -12.68 -1.71
C THR A 206 16.47 -12.69 -0.67
N ASN A 207 17.65 -13.21 -0.98
CA ASN A 207 18.84 -12.81 -0.24
C ASN A 207 19.01 -11.29 -0.42
N SER A 208 19.30 -10.56 0.65
CA SER A 208 19.38 -9.10 0.61
C SER A 208 20.35 -8.65 -0.48
N ASN A 209 19.92 -7.72 -1.34
CA ASN A 209 20.82 -7.13 -2.32
C ASN A 209 21.79 -6.13 -1.64
N LYS A 210 22.70 -5.52 -2.42
CA LYS A 210 23.64 -4.49 -1.91
C LYS A 210 22.94 -3.27 -1.29
N SER A 211 21.67 -3.00 -1.62
CA SER A 211 20.87 -1.93 -1.02
C SER A 211 20.08 -2.38 0.22
N GLY A 212 20.28 -3.60 0.70
CA GLY A 212 19.60 -4.15 1.87
C GLY A 212 18.13 -4.52 1.63
N GLN A 213 17.62 -4.38 0.39
CA GLN A 213 16.24 -4.75 0.07
C GLN A 213 16.08 -6.26 0.10
N LYS A 214 15.10 -6.70 0.89
CA LYS A 214 14.83 -8.09 1.26
C LYS A 214 13.65 -8.71 0.49
N TYR A 215 12.80 -7.88 -0.09
CA TYR A 215 11.58 -8.28 -0.76
C TYR A 215 11.49 -7.64 -2.15
N ARG A 216 11.05 -8.43 -3.11
CA ARG A 216 10.70 -8.03 -4.48
C ARG A 216 9.32 -8.56 -4.84
N SER A 217 8.77 -8.14 -5.97
CA SER A 217 7.50 -8.67 -6.48
C SER A 217 7.63 -9.03 -7.96
N TYR A 218 6.80 -9.98 -8.40
CA TYR A 218 6.66 -10.27 -9.84
C TYR A 218 6.15 -9.02 -10.56
N LYS A 219 6.75 -8.71 -11.71
CA LYS A 219 6.31 -7.58 -12.54
C LYS A 219 4.87 -7.83 -12.98
N GLY A 220 3.98 -6.88 -12.72
CA GLY A 220 2.54 -7.01 -13.01
C GLY A 220 1.65 -7.39 -11.82
N SER A 221 2.24 -7.67 -10.65
CA SER A 221 1.47 -7.86 -9.40
C SER A 221 0.69 -6.59 -9.03
N THR A 222 -0.53 -6.75 -8.54
CA THR A 222 -1.31 -5.67 -7.93
C THR A 222 -0.84 -5.44 -6.49
N ALA A 223 -0.32 -4.25 -6.21
CA ALA A 223 0.07 -3.86 -4.86
C ALA A 223 -1.16 -3.65 -3.96
N GLY A 224 -1.04 -3.98 -2.66
CA GLY A 224 -2.13 -3.85 -1.69
C GLY A 224 -3.13 -5.00 -1.69
N ALA A 225 -2.80 -6.13 -2.32
CA ALA A 225 -3.57 -7.37 -2.22
C ALA A 225 -3.55 -7.92 -0.79
N LEU A 226 -4.73 -8.16 -0.22
CA LEU A 226 -4.88 -8.66 1.15
C LEU A 226 -4.47 -10.13 1.26
N PHE A 227 -3.28 -10.37 1.80
CA PHE A 227 -2.76 -11.71 2.07
C PHE A 227 -3.61 -12.40 3.14
N ASN A 228 -3.81 -13.71 2.98
CA ASN A 228 -4.64 -14.56 3.84
C ASN A 228 -6.13 -14.12 3.95
N SER A 229 -6.63 -13.37 2.98
CA SER A 229 -8.03 -12.89 2.96
C SER A 229 -9.09 -14.00 3.02
N ARG A 230 -8.75 -15.24 2.62
CA ARG A 230 -9.65 -16.40 2.75
C ARG A 230 -9.93 -16.74 4.22
N ALA A 231 -8.93 -16.69 5.09
CA ALA A 231 -9.12 -16.97 6.51
C ALA A 231 -10.03 -15.91 7.15
N ALA A 232 -9.87 -14.64 6.76
CA ALA A 232 -10.69 -13.55 7.28
C ALA A 232 -12.16 -13.57 6.80
N ALA A 233 -12.50 -14.34 5.77
CA ALA A 233 -13.81 -14.26 5.11
C ALA A 233 -14.99 -14.74 5.97
N ASN A 234 -14.74 -15.59 6.98
CA ASN A 234 -15.79 -16.24 7.77
C ASN A 234 -15.58 -16.16 9.29
N VAL A 235 -14.70 -15.27 9.74
CA VAL A 235 -14.40 -15.07 11.17
C VAL A 235 -14.92 -13.71 11.63
N PRO A 236 -15.19 -13.50 12.93
CA PRO A 236 -15.64 -12.22 13.48
C PRO A 236 -14.52 -11.18 13.68
N VAL A 237 -13.25 -11.62 13.81
CA VAL A 237 -12.10 -10.77 14.14
C VAL A 237 -10.92 -11.05 13.19
N ALA A 238 -10.28 -10.00 12.69
CA ALA A 238 -9.02 -10.12 11.97
C ALA A 238 -7.93 -9.21 12.56
N PHE A 239 -6.74 -9.78 12.76
CA PHE A 239 -5.51 -9.07 13.12
C PHE A 239 -4.77 -8.64 11.86
N VAL A 240 -4.38 -7.37 11.78
CA VAL A 240 -3.54 -6.84 10.70
C VAL A 240 -2.10 -6.77 11.19
N VAL A 241 -1.22 -7.51 10.52
CA VAL A 241 0.21 -7.54 10.86
C VAL A 241 1.07 -6.95 9.74
N GLU A 242 2.33 -6.64 10.04
CA GLU A 242 3.21 -5.91 9.11
C GLU A 242 3.58 -6.70 7.86
N GLY A 243 3.80 -8.01 7.99
CA GLY A 243 4.33 -8.86 6.91
C GLY A 243 3.65 -10.22 6.79
N GLU A 244 3.89 -10.90 5.66
CA GLU A 244 3.24 -12.17 5.34
C GLU A 244 3.69 -13.30 6.25
N PHE A 245 4.96 -13.31 6.67
CA PHE A 245 5.45 -14.33 7.60
C PHE A 245 4.86 -14.16 9.00
N ASP A 246 4.66 -12.92 9.47
CA ASP A 246 3.96 -12.67 10.73
C ASP A 246 2.51 -13.15 10.65
N ALA A 247 1.86 -12.94 9.49
CA ALA A 247 0.48 -13.39 9.28
C ALA A 247 0.37 -14.92 9.30
N ILE A 248 1.33 -15.63 8.70
CA ILE A 248 1.37 -17.10 8.71
C ILE A 248 1.57 -17.61 10.14
N LEU A 249 2.55 -17.06 10.88
CA LEU A 249 2.85 -17.50 12.24
C LEU A 249 1.69 -17.23 13.20
N LEU A 250 1.09 -16.04 13.13
CA LEU A 250 -0.07 -15.71 13.95
C LEU A 250 -1.29 -16.56 13.58
N GLN A 251 -1.51 -16.83 12.28
CA GLN A 251 -2.60 -17.73 11.88
C GLN A 251 -2.39 -19.14 12.44
N GLY A 252 -1.17 -19.68 12.41
CA GLY A 252 -0.86 -20.97 13.03
C GLY A 252 -1.17 -20.99 14.53
N ALA A 253 -0.84 -19.91 15.25
CA ALA A 253 -1.18 -19.78 16.67
C ALA A 253 -2.68 -19.66 16.93
N ILE A 254 -3.41 -18.91 16.10
CA ILE A 254 -4.88 -18.77 16.17
C ILE A 254 -5.55 -20.14 15.97
N ASP A 255 -5.13 -20.88 14.94
CA ASP A 255 -5.65 -22.21 14.65
C ASP A 255 -5.39 -23.19 15.79
N ALA A 256 -4.17 -23.19 16.33
CA ALA A 256 -3.80 -24.04 17.47
C ALA A 256 -4.59 -23.71 18.75
N ALA A 257 -4.95 -22.44 18.93
CA ALA A 257 -5.78 -21.98 20.04
C ALA A 257 -7.28 -22.26 19.81
N GLY A 258 -7.70 -22.62 18.60
CA GLY A 258 -9.11 -22.84 18.25
C GLY A 258 -9.97 -21.58 18.32
N VAL A 259 -9.36 -20.40 18.09
CA VAL A 259 -10.05 -19.11 18.15
C VAL A 259 -10.61 -18.75 16.78
N ASP A 260 -11.84 -18.23 16.77
CA ASP A 260 -12.49 -17.75 15.55
C ASP A 260 -11.93 -16.36 15.16
N ALA A 261 -10.73 -16.36 14.61
CA ALA A 261 -10.03 -15.16 14.15
C ALA A 261 -9.14 -15.46 12.94
N ALA A 262 -8.63 -14.41 12.31
CA ALA A 262 -7.67 -14.53 11.22
C ALA A 262 -6.53 -13.52 11.35
N ALA A 263 -5.37 -13.85 10.79
CA ALA A 263 -4.26 -12.92 10.63
C ALA A 263 -4.08 -12.56 9.15
N VAL A 264 -4.10 -11.27 8.83
CA VAL A 264 -4.00 -10.76 7.46
C VAL A 264 -2.92 -9.68 7.35
N THR A 265 -2.47 -9.41 6.13
CA THR A 265 -1.56 -8.29 5.88
C THR A 265 -1.74 -7.72 4.46
N LEU A 266 -1.40 -6.45 4.29
CA LEU A 266 -1.18 -5.83 2.98
C LEU A 266 0.30 -5.95 2.55
N GLY A 267 1.14 -6.44 3.46
CA GLY A 267 2.53 -6.80 3.24
C GLY A 267 3.49 -5.61 3.12
N SER A 268 3.17 -4.53 3.81
CA SER A 268 4.03 -3.37 4.00
C SER A 268 3.56 -2.63 5.24
N ALA A 269 4.47 -2.32 6.17
CA ALA A 269 4.17 -1.61 7.41
C ALA A 269 3.52 -0.22 7.20
N GLY A 270 3.65 0.37 6.00
CA GLY A 270 3.01 1.65 5.64
C GLY A 270 1.75 1.51 4.77
N ALA A 271 1.22 0.31 4.56
CA ALA A 271 0.02 0.13 3.73
C ALA A 271 -1.26 0.29 4.57
N SER A 272 -2.11 1.25 4.21
CA SER A 272 -3.46 1.38 4.77
C SER A 272 -4.45 0.49 4.02
N VAL A 273 -5.38 -0.15 4.72
CA VAL A 273 -6.49 -0.89 4.10
C VAL A 273 -7.28 0.07 3.21
N ASN A 274 -7.42 -0.26 1.92
CA ASN A 274 -8.32 0.44 1.01
C ASN A 274 -9.76 -0.05 1.24
N PRO A 275 -10.64 0.72 1.90
CA PRO A 275 -11.97 0.24 2.24
C PRO A 275 -12.79 -0.05 0.96
N ALA A 276 -12.66 0.78 -0.07
CA ALA A 276 -13.34 0.56 -1.35
C ALA A 276 -12.99 -0.79 -2.00
N SER A 277 -11.80 -1.34 -1.75
CA SER A 277 -11.41 -2.66 -2.28
C SER A 277 -11.80 -3.82 -1.36
N TRP A 278 -11.73 -3.62 -0.04
CA TRP A 278 -11.78 -4.74 0.92
C TRP A 278 -13.03 -4.77 1.80
N THR A 279 -13.90 -3.75 1.81
CA THR A 279 -15.12 -3.73 2.64
C THR A 279 -16.04 -4.92 2.36
N HIS A 280 -16.12 -5.43 1.13
CA HIS A 280 -16.92 -6.63 0.84
C HIS A 280 -16.34 -7.93 1.44
N LYS A 281 -15.07 -7.92 1.87
CA LYS A 281 -14.37 -9.04 2.53
C LYS A 281 -14.17 -8.83 4.03
N LEU A 282 -14.18 -7.59 4.49
CA LEU A 282 -13.86 -7.22 5.87
C LEU A 282 -15.04 -6.54 6.59
N GLY A 283 -16.09 -6.16 5.87
CA GLY A 283 -17.22 -5.40 6.41
C GLY A 283 -18.12 -6.21 7.33
N HIS A 284 -17.95 -7.53 7.39
CA HIS A 284 -18.60 -8.38 8.39
C HIS A 284 -17.81 -8.45 9.71
N LEU A 285 -16.55 -8.02 9.73
CA LEU A 285 -15.72 -8.04 10.94
C LEU A 285 -16.25 -7.04 11.95
N TRP A 286 -16.35 -7.47 13.20
CA TRP A 286 -16.77 -6.59 14.29
C TRP A 286 -15.63 -5.69 14.76
N GLN A 287 -14.38 -6.12 14.56
CA GLN A 287 -13.18 -5.38 14.90
C GLN A 287 -12.02 -5.73 13.97
N LEU A 288 -11.27 -4.71 13.55
CA LEU A 288 -9.95 -4.83 12.92
C LEU A 288 -8.92 -4.42 13.99
N VAL A 289 -8.01 -5.34 14.34
CA VAL A 289 -6.99 -5.11 15.39
C VAL A 289 -5.63 -4.96 14.76
#